data_AF-A0A318PRW5-F1
#
_entry.id   AF-A0A318PRW5-F1
#
_cell.length_a   1.000
_cell.length_b   1.000
_cell.length_c   1.000
_cell.angle_alpha   90.00
_cell.angle_beta   90.00
_cell.angle_gamma   90.00
#
_symmetry.space_group_name_H-M   'P 1'
#
loop_
_entity.id
_entity.type
_entity.pdbx_description
1 polymer ?
#
loop_
_entity_poly.entity_id
_entity_poly.type
_entity_poly.pdbx_seq_one_letter_code
_entity_poly.pdbx_strand_id
1 'polypeptide(L)'
;MARCRIRPRFHRGTFRHTSRTALSGALVLGLSAALPALVPAPVAHAASVGIPGLGDYARFGVTVTGNGAYGRCTVQVSFDAGRFASSANELDSMGILDNVDTPLLRRRTNFYMRATAEEIAPVVVDHAFQRFGHREQCNFEFLSREGWSYGGDTGKPFMKFTITARTATQVDWYKASFDELHEVAGGFWEDAAFAGPAQPEEPGPAAYGRRY
;
A
#
# COMPACT_ATOMS: atom_id res chain seq x y z
N MET A 1 -32.59 -14.74 33.34
CA MET A 1 -32.22 -13.54 34.12
C MET A 1 -32.02 -12.39 33.15
N ALA A 2 -32.93 -11.41 33.16
CA ALA A 2 -32.87 -10.21 32.33
C ALA A 2 -32.31 -9.05 33.16
N ARG A 3 -31.33 -8.29 32.64
CA ARG A 3 -30.99 -6.94 33.15
C ARG A 3 -30.53 -6.00 32.02
N CYS A 4 -31.43 -5.04 31.76
CA CYS A 4 -31.29 -3.63 31.41
C CYS A 4 -30.19 -3.13 30.44
N ARG A 5 -30.69 -2.57 29.33
CA ARG A 5 -30.09 -1.55 28.47
C ARG A 5 -29.92 -0.21 29.19
N ILE A 6 -28.86 0.53 28.89
CA ILE A 6 -28.81 2.00 29.05
C ILE A 6 -28.25 2.60 27.76
N ARG A 7 -29.10 3.36 27.05
CA ARG A 7 -28.72 4.30 25.98
C ARG A 7 -28.65 5.71 26.60
N PRO A 8 -27.66 6.55 26.27
CA PRO A 8 -27.79 7.98 26.48
C PRO A 8 -28.54 8.63 25.32
N ARG A 9 -29.64 9.29 25.66
CA ARG A 9 -30.38 10.29 24.88
C ARG A 9 -29.62 11.61 25.04
N PHE A 10 -29.30 12.32 23.96
CA PHE A 10 -28.95 13.73 24.05
C PHE A 10 -29.90 14.59 23.21
N HIS A 11 -30.18 15.76 23.76
CA HIS A 11 -31.39 16.55 23.59
C HIS A 11 -31.49 17.28 22.25
N ARG A 12 -32.72 17.31 21.74
CA ARG A 12 -33.21 18.15 20.66
C ARG A 12 -33.40 19.58 21.20
N GLY A 13 -32.55 20.51 20.78
CA GLY A 13 -32.73 21.94 21.03
C GLY A 13 -33.48 22.59 19.88
N THR A 14 -34.74 22.95 20.12
CA THR A 14 -35.59 23.76 19.24
C THR A 14 -35.29 25.23 19.46
N PHE A 15 -34.88 25.96 18.42
CA PHE A 15 -34.86 27.43 18.44
C PHE A 15 -35.91 27.93 17.45
N ARG A 16 -36.87 28.73 17.95
CA ARG A 16 -37.93 29.39 17.18
C ARG A 16 -38.06 30.83 17.65
N HIS A 17 -38.57 31.65 16.73
CA HIS A 17 -38.95 33.06 16.82
C HIS A 17 -37.77 34.04 16.78
N THR A 18 -37.79 35.13 16.00
CA THR A 18 -38.90 36.05 15.72
C THR A 18 -38.78 36.73 14.35
N SER A 19 -39.93 37.02 13.77
CA SER A 19 -40.19 37.85 12.58
C SER A 19 -39.69 39.30 12.72
N ARG A 20 -39.36 39.94 11.60
CA ARG A 20 -39.69 41.36 11.32
C ARG A 20 -39.77 41.63 9.82
N THR A 21 -40.78 42.39 9.49
CA THR A 21 -41.36 42.72 8.19
C THR A 21 -40.70 43.93 7.53
N ALA A 22 -40.78 43.93 6.19
CA ALA A 22 -40.99 45.06 5.27
C ALA A 22 -39.91 46.15 5.12
N LEU A 23 -39.44 46.39 3.89
CA LEU A 23 -39.94 47.47 3.02
C LEU A 23 -39.22 47.49 1.67
N SER A 24 -40.00 47.86 0.66
CA SER A 24 -39.68 48.08 -0.74
C SER A 24 -38.52 49.03 -1.00
N GLY A 25 -37.83 48.86 -2.13
CA GLY A 25 -37.11 49.98 -2.75
C GLY A 25 -36.03 49.61 -3.77
N ALA A 26 -36.29 50.01 -5.02
CA ALA A 26 -35.32 50.35 -6.06
C ALA A 26 -34.62 49.23 -6.85
N LEU A 27 -35.07 49.11 -8.10
CA LEU A 27 -34.28 48.71 -9.26
C LEU A 27 -32.89 49.35 -9.24
N VAL A 28 -31.85 48.52 -9.41
CA VAL A 28 -30.66 48.90 -10.17
C VAL A 28 -30.35 47.74 -11.13
N LEU A 29 -30.53 48.02 -12.42
CA LEU A 29 -30.04 47.22 -13.52
C LEU A 29 -28.51 47.15 -13.43
N GLY A 30 -27.97 45.97 -13.14
CA GLY A 30 -26.56 45.66 -13.29
C GLY A 30 -26.44 44.28 -13.91
N LEU A 31 -26.22 44.22 -15.23
CA LEU A 31 -25.74 43.01 -15.89
C LEU A 31 -24.47 42.55 -15.17
N SER A 32 -24.56 41.47 -14.41
CA SER A 32 -23.39 40.71 -13.98
C SER A 32 -23.53 39.33 -14.60
N ALA A 33 -22.77 39.13 -15.69
CA ALA A 33 -22.57 37.81 -16.26
C ALA A 33 -22.06 36.89 -15.15
N ALA A 34 -22.91 35.97 -14.71
CA ALA A 34 -22.51 34.89 -13.81
C ALA A 34 -21.64 33.93 -14.62
N LEU A 35 -20.35 34.24 -14.70
CA LEU A 35 -19.34 33.24 -15.01
C LEU A 35 -19.48 32.16 -13.94
N PRO A 36 -19.70 30.87 -14.30
CA PRO A 36 -19.53 29.81 -13.33
C PRO A 36 -18.06 29.87 -12.92
N ALA A 37 -17.80 30.40 -11.73
CA ALA A 37 -16.52 30.24 -11.08
C ALA A 37 -16.32 28.73 -10.95
N LEU A 38 -15.54 28.14 -11.85
CA LEU A 38 -14.87 26.89 -11.61
C LEU A 38 -14.02 27.15 -10.36
N VAL A 39 -14.60 26.92 -9.19
CA VAL A 39 -13.84 26.73 -7.97
C VAL A 39 -12.99 25.49 -8.29
N PRO A 40 -11.66 25.60 -8.41
CA PRO A 40 -10.85 24.42 -8.49
C PRO A 40 -11.16 23.63 -7.22
N ALA A 41 -11.83 22.48 -7.39
CA ALA A 41 -11.97 21.52 -6.30
C ALA A 41 -10.55 21.35 -5.74
N PRO A 42 -10.34 21.50 -4.43
CA PRO A 42 -9.03 21.30 -3.84
C PRO A 42 -8.64 19.86 -4.17
N VAL A 43 -7.77 19.70 -5.16
CA VAL A 43 -7.10 18.44 -5.42
C VAL A 43 -6.17 18.29 -4.23
N ALA A 44 -6.68 17.63 -3.20
CA ALA A 44 -5.90 17.23 -2.05
C ALA A 44 -4.81 16.29 -2.56
N HIS A 45 -3.69 16.87 -2.99
CA HIS A 45 -2.44 16.18 -3.22
C HIS A 45 -1.96 15.75 -1.85
N ALA A 46 -2.52 14.65 -1.37
CA ALA A 46 -2.06 14.12 -0.12
C ALA A 46 -0.66 13.57 -0.39
N ALA A 47 0.32 14.28 0.18
CA ALA A 47 1.74 14.03 -0.04
C ALA A 47 2.04 12.59 0.42
N SER A 48 2.60 11.79 -0.48
CA SER A 48 3.10 10.46 -0.13
C SER A 48 4.24 10.62 0.87
N VAL A 49 4.10 10.06 2.06
CA VAL A 49 5.13 10.09 3.11
C VAL A 49 5.79 8.73 3.24
N GLY A 50 7.08 8.71 3.58
CA GLY A 50 7.75 7.48 3.99
C GLY A 50 7.10 6.88 5.24
N ILE A 51 7.04 5.55 5.31
CA ILE A 51 6.55 4.82 6.48
C ILE A 51 7.75 4.50 7.40
N PRO A 52 7.71 4.86 8.70
CA PRO A 52 8.81 4.60 9.64
C PRO A 52 9.14 3.10 9.76
N GLY A 53 10.39 2.76 10.09
CA GLY A 53 10.85 1.37 10.24
C GLY A 53 11.12 0.64 8.92
N LEU A 54 10.61 1.14 7.79
CA LEU A 54 10.77 0.51 6.47
C LEU A 54 11.89 1.15 5.62
N GLY A 55 12.61 2.14 6.18
CA GLY A 55 13.71 2.85 5.50
C GLY A 55 14.95 1.98 5.25
N ASP A 56 15.13 0.91 6.03
CA ASP A 56 16.25 -0.02 5.87
C ASP A 56 16.21 -0.75 4.53
N TYR A 57 15.02 -0.96 3.97
CA TYR A 57 14.82 -1.65 2.69
C TYR A 57 15.20 -0.79 1.47
N ALA A 58 15.39 0.52 1.67
CA ALA A 58 15.85 1.43 0.61
C ALA A 58 17.24 1.06 0.07
N ARG A 59 18.07 0.38 0.87
CA ARG A 59 19.43 -0.04 0.46
C ARG A 59 19.40 -0.99 -0.74
N PHE A 60 18.42 -1.89 -0.80
CA PHE A 60 18.22 -2.85 -1.88
C PHE A 60 17.14 -2.43 -2.88
N GLY A 61 16.79 -1.14 -2.92
CA GLY A 61 15.89 -0.59 -3.93
C GLY A 61 14.41 -0.74 -3.63
N VAL A 62 14.02 -1.04 -2.39
CA VAL A 62 12.62 -1.03 -1.95
C VAL A 62 12.28 0.27 -1.25
N THR A 63 11.23 0.93 -1.72
CA THR A 63 10.73 2.18 -1.15
C THR A 63 9.28 2.00 -0.74
N VAL A 64 8.96 2.38 0.50
CA VAL A 64 7.59 2.30 1.01
C VAL A 64 7.07 3.69 1.27
N THR A 65 6.01 4.03 0.54
CA THR A 65 5.33 5.31 0.70
C THR A 65 3.86 5.07 0.99
N GLY A 66 3.28 5.94 1.81
CA GLY A 66 1.87 5.87 2.12
C GLY A 66 1.23 7.22 2.03
N ASN A 67 -0.04 7.21 1.70
CA ASN A 67 -0.90 8.36 1.71
C ASN A 67 -2.18 7.97 2.43
N GLY A 68 -2.68 8.85 3.29
CA GLY A 68 -3.97 8.64 3.89
C GLY A 68 -4.84 9.90 3.86
N ALA A 69 -6.07 9.76 3.38
CA ALA A 69 -7.14 10.75 3.51
C ALA A 69 -8.44 10.11 4.05
N TYR A 70 -9.16 10.82 4.91
CA TYR A 70 -10.54 10.52 5.35
C TYR A 70 -10.90 9.02 5.49
N GLY A 71 -10.38 8.35 6.52
CA GLY A 71 -10.76 6.94 6.83
C GLY A 71 -10.19 5.88 5.88
N ARG A 72 -9.45 6.27 4.84
CA ARG A 72 -8.77 5.37 3.91
C ARG A 72 -7.27 5.66 3.87
N CYS A 73 -6.49 4.63 3.53
CA CYS A 73 -5.08 4.80 3.18
C CYS A 73 -4.69 3.95 1.97
N THR A 74 -3.66 4.40 1.27
CA THR A 74 -2.98 3.65 0.21
C THR A 74 -1.50 3.61 0.54
N VAL A 75 -0.94 2.41 0.56
CA VAL A 75 0.47 2.14 0.78
C VAL A 75 1.04 1.52 -0.49
N GLN A 76 2.09 2.12 -1.02
CA GLN A 76 2.82 1.64 -2.17
C GLN A 76 4.21 1.19 -1.75
N VAL A 77 4.52 -0.08 -2.02
CA VAL A 77 5.84 -0.67 -1.87
C VAL A 77 6.44 -0.81 -3.26
N SER A 78 7.39 0.05 -3.62
CA SER A 78 8.01 0.05 -4.95
C SER A 78 9.39 -0.57 -4.90
N PHE A 79 9.62 -1.55 -5.76
CA PHE A 79 10.90 -2.22 -5.99
C PHE A 79 11.53 -1.66 -7.26
N ASP A 80 12.74 -1.14 -7.17
CA ASP A 80 13.60 -0.92 -8.34
C ASP A 80 14.21 -2.26 -8.73
N ALA A 81 13.73 -2.85 -9.83
CA ALA A 81 14.15 -4.18 -10.27
C ALA A 81 15.65 -4.27 -10.57
N GLY A 82 16.26 -3.19 -11.10
CA GLY A 82 17.69 -3.17 -11.42
C GLY A 82 18.55 -3.12 -10.16
N ARG A 83 18.17 -2.27 -9.21
CA ARG A 83 18.85 -2.15 -7.92
C ARG A 83 18.64 -3.40 -7.05
N PHE A 84 17.43 -3.92 -6.99
CA PHE A 84 17.09 -5.16 -6.31
C PHE A 84 17.88 -6.34 -6.89
N ALA A 85 17.99 -6.41 -8.23
CA ALA A 85 18.82 -7.40 -8.92
C ALA A 85 20.32 -7.35 -8.55
N SER A 86 20.80 -6.21 -8.03
CA SER A 86 22.20 -6.00 -7.66
C SER A 86 22.50 -6.22 -6.17
N SER A 87 21.47 -6.35 -5.33
CA SER A 87 21.58 -6.36 -3.86
C SER A 87 21.51 -7.76 -3.23
N ALA A 88 21.85 -8.81 -3.98
CA ALA A 88 21.74 -10.19 -3.50
C ALA A 88 22.50 -10.42 -2.18
N ASN A 89 23.74 -9.93 -2.08
CA ASN A 89 24.56 -10.04 -0.87
C ASN A 89 23.91 -9.36 0.34
N GLU A 90 23.24 -8.22 0.14
CA GLU A 90 22.58 -7.52 1.23
C GLU A 90 21.32 -8.27 1.68
N LEU A 91 20.53 -8.82 0.74
CA LEU A 91 19.33 -9.61 1.04
C LEU A 91 19.66 -10.91 1.79
N ASP A 92 20.74 -11.60 1.40
CA ASP A 92 21.27 -12.78 2.08
C ASP A 92 21.80 -12.45 3.48
N SER A 93 22.58 -11.36 3.63
CA SER A 93 23.09 -10.92 4.93
C SER A 93 22.01 -10.56 5.95
N MET A 94 20.81 -10.22 5.48
CA MET A 94 19.65 -9.91 6.32
C MET A 94 18.79 -11.13 6.62
N GLY A 95 19.08 -12.29 6.02
CA GLY A 95 18.23 -13.47 6.09
C GLY A 95 16.86 -13.27 5.44
N ILE A 96 16.73 -12.31 4.51
CA ILE A 96 15.47 -12.11 3.76
C ILE A 96 15.35 -13.15 2.65
N LEU A 97 16.47 -13.50 2.02
CA LEU A 97 16.55 -14.53 1.00
C LEU A 97 17.71 -15.45 1.34
N ASP A 98 17.47 -16.75 1.44
CA ASP A 98 18.52 -17.70 1.80
C ASP A 98 19.28 -18.21 0.56
N ASN A 99 20.62 -18.18 0.61
CA ASN A 99 21.52 -18.78 -0.39
C ASN A 99 21.31 -18.24 -1.82
N VAL A 100 21.01 -16.95 -1.97
CA VAL A 100 20.80 -16.31 -3.27
C VAL A 100 22.03 -15.51 -3.68
N ASP A 101 22.60 -15.83 -4.85
CA ASP A 101 23.67 -15.05 -5.46
C ASP A 101 23.15 -14.05 -6.50
N THR A 102 24.00 -13.07 -6.86
CA THR A 102 23.63 -12.02 -7.83
C THR A 102 23.21 -12.57 -9.20
N PRO A 103 23.89 -13.57 -9.81
CA PRO A 103 23.44 -14.19 -11.06
C PRO A 103 22.05 -14.81 -10.99
N LEU A 104 21.75 -15.58 -9.95
CA LEU A 104 20.45 -16.23 -9.77
C LEU A 104 19.35 -15.19 -9.54
N LEU A 105 19.64 -14.18 -8.71
CA LEU A 105 18.71 -13.09 -8.44
C LEU A 105 18.37 -12.34 -9.73
N ARG A 106 19.37 -11.98 -10.55
CA ARG A 106 19.16 -11.30 -11.85
C ARG A 106 18.31 -12.11 -12.84
N ARG A 107 18.51 -13.43 -12.88
CA ARG A 107 17.74 -14.30 -13.78
C ARG A 107 16.29 -14.48 -13.34
N ARG A 108 16.03 -14.33 -12.04
CA ARG A 108 14.73 -14.59 -11.42
C ARG A 108 14.25 -13.40 -10.59
N THR A 109 14.54 -12.17 -11.06
CA THR A 109 14.27 -10.94 -10.32
C THR A 109 12.81 -10.87 -9.86
N ASN A 110 11.85 -11.16 -10.74
CA ASN A 110 10.43 -11.13 -10.39
C ASN A 110 10.06 -12.12 -9.27
N PHE A 111 10.59 -13.35 -9.32
CA PHE A 111 10.34 -14.34 -8.28
C PHE A 111 10.88 -13.88 -6.92
N TYR A 112 12.12 -13.39 -6.88
CA TYR A 112 12.71 -12.93 -5.63
C TYR A 112 12.11 -11.62 -5.12
N MET A 113 11.66 -10.73 -6.02
CA MET A 113 10.88 -9.55 -5.64
C MET A 113 9.57 -9.96 -4.97
N ARG A 114 8.88 -10.98 -5.50
CA ARG A 114 7.70 -11.55 -4.88
C ARG A 114 8.04 -12.13 -3.51
N ALA A 115 9.03 -13.01 -3.41
CA ALA A 115 9.41 -13.64 -2.15
C ALA A 115 9.74 -12.58 -1.08
N THR A 116 10.54 -11.57 -1.42
CA THR A 116 10.81 -10.44 -0.52
C THR A 116 9.54 -9.65 -0.17
N ALA A 117 8.62 -9.47 -1.12
CA ALA A 117 7.35 -8.80 -0.86
C ALA A 117 6.47 -9.59 0.13
N GLU A 118 6.46 -10.91 0.04
CA GLU A 118 5.75 -11.81 0.97
C GLU A 118 6.31 -11.68 2.39
N GLU A 119 7.64 -11.69 2.52
CA GLU A 119 8.33 -11.53 3.81
C GLU A 119 8.06 -10.18 4.49
N ILE A 120 8.08 -9.07 3.73
CA ILE A 120 7.92 -7.74 4.33
C ILE A 120 6.46 -7.30 4.47
N ALA A 121 5.51 -7.95 3.79
CA ALA A 121 4.12 -7.49 3.76
C ALA A 121 3.46 -7.35 5.14
N PRO A 122 3.59 -8.32 6.08
CA PRO A 122 3.05 -8.17 7.43
C PRO A 122 3.62 -6.96 8.18
N VAL A 123 4.94 -6.74 8.07
CA VAL A 123 5.64 -5.60 8.68
C VAL A 123 5.19 -4.27 8.08
N VAL A 124 4.97 -4.23 6.76
CA VAL A 124 4.42 -3.05 6.07
C VAL A 124 3.01 -2.73 6.56
N VAL A 125 2.17 -3.75 6.76
CA VAL A 125 0.80 -3.58 7.30
C VAL A 125 0.85 -2.98 8.70
N ASP A 126 1.64 -3.56 9.60
CA ASP A 126 1.78 -3.07 10.98
C ASP A 126 2.17 -1.57 11.01
N HIS A 127 3.27 -1.22 10.34
CA HIS A 127 3.74 0.16 10.33
C HIS A 127 2.77 1.13 9.63
N ALA A 128 2.04 0.68 8.60
CA ALA A 128 1.02 1.50 7.96
C ALA A 128 -0.10 1.88 8.94
N PHE A 129 -0.60 0.92 9.71
CA PHE A 129 -1.67 1.17 10.69
C PHE A 129 -1.16 1.93 11.92
N GLN A 130 0.09 1.76 12.33
CA GLN A 130 0.72 2.62 13.33
C GLN A 130 0.85 4.07 12.84
N ARG A 131 1.25 4.27 11.58
CA ARG A 131 1.53 5.59 11.00
C ARG A 131 0.28 6.38 10.66
N PHE A 132 -0.71 5.73 10.06
CA PHE A 132 -1.93 6.37 9.57
C PHE A 132 -3.09 6.22 10.57
N GLY A 133 -2.94 5.41 11.62
CA GLY A 133 -3.99 5.07 12.58
C GLY A 133 -4.88 3.95 12.06
N HIS A 134 -5.71 3.36 12.94
CA HIS A 134 -6.73 2.34 12.60
C HIS A 134 -7.88 2.91 11.76
N ARG A 135 -7.56 3.39 10.56
CA ARG A 135 -8.49 3.84 9.53
C ARG A 135 -9.31 2.66 9.00
N GLU A 136 -10.53 2.92 8.54
CA GLU A 136 -11.49 1.90 8.14
C GLU A 136 -10.89 0.83 7.23
N GLN A 137 -10.08 1.24 6.24
CA GLN A 137 -9.35 0.34 5.35
C GLN A 137 -8.06 0.97 4.78
N CYS A 138 -7.10 0.11 4.48
CA CYS A 138 -5.86 0.45 3.81
C CYS A 138 -5.62 -0.48 2.62
N ASN A 139 -5.35 0.12 1.46
CA ASN A 139 -5.00 -0.57 0.22
C ASN A 139 -3.49 -0.66 0.13
N PHE A 140 -2.97 -1.84 -0.17
CA PHE A 140 -1.54 -2.10 -0.33
C PHE A 140 -1.28 -2.48 -1.78
N GLU A 141 -0.31 -1.84 -2.40
CA GLU A 141 0.13 -2.12 -3.76
C GLU A 141 1.65 -2.28 -3.81
N PHE A 142 2.09 -3.42 -4.31
CA PHE A 142 3.49 -3.73 -4.53
C PHE A 142 3.79 -3.57 -6.02
N LEU A 143 4.76 -2.72 -6.33
CA LEU A 143 5.06 -2.25 -7.69
C LEU A 143 6.49 -2.63 -8.06
N SER A 144 6.69 -3.13 -9.28
CA SER A 144 8.00 -3.24 -9.91
C SER A 144 8.28 -2.01 -10.77
N ARG A 145 9.48 -1.44 -10.66
CA ARG A 145 9.95 -0.30 -11.44
C ARG A 145 11.24 -0.67 -12.16
N GLU A 146 11.33 -0.34 -13.44
CA GLU A 146 12.58 -0.44 -14.19
C GLU A 146 13.40 0.83 -13.91
N GLY A 147 14.55 0.67 -13.24
CA GLY A 147 15.25 1.72 -12.48
C GLY A 147 15.87 2.90 -13.24
N TRP A 148 15.40 3.27 -14.43
CA TRP A 148 16.05 4.28 -15.28
C TRP A 148 15.06 5.26 -15.92
N SER A 149 13.79 5.18 -15.52
CA SER A 149 12.71 5.99 -16.05
C SER A 149 12.72 7.42 -15.48
N TYR A 150 13.42 8.33 -16.17
CA TYR A 150 13.31 9.77 -15.96
C TYR A 150 12.00 10.27 -16.58
N GLY A 151 10.88 9.94 -15.95
CA GLY A 151 9.56 10.37 -16.41
C GLY A 151 8.48 9.35 -16.17
N GLY A 152 7.78 9.49 -15.05
CA GLY A 152 6.39 9.04 -14.93
C GLY A 152 6.13 7.53 -15.07
N ASP A 153 7.07 6.66 -14.75
CA ASP A 153 6.72 5.24 -14.60
C ASP A 153 5.85 5.05 -13.37
N THR A 154 4.61 4.63 -13.60
CA THR A 154 3.63 4.36 -12.55
C THR A 154 3.94 3.06 -11.78
N GLY A 155 4.99 2.34 -12.19
CA GLY A 155 5.34 1.01 -11.69
C GLY A 155 4.32 -0.04 -12.12
N LYS A 156 4.78 -1.24 -12.46
CA LYS A 156 3.88 -2.36 -12.77
C LYS A 156 3.47 -3.03 -11.46
N PRO A 157 2.19 -3.01 -11.06
CA PRO A 157 1.76 -3.73 -9.87
C PRO A 157 1.89 -5.23 -10.07
N PHE A 158 2.41 -5.92 -9.05
CA PHE A 158 2.54 -7.37 -9.06
C PHE A 158 1.86 -8.05 -7.86
N MET A 159 1.54 -7.30 -6.80
CA MET A 159 0.73 -7.80 -5.69
C MET A 159 -0.12 -6.66 -5.13
N LYS A 160 -1.39 -6.94 -4.83
CA LYS A 160 -2.33 -5.98 -4.26
C LYS A 160 -3.25 -6.66 -3.26
N PHE A 161 -3.58 -5.94 -2.19
CA PHE A 161 -4.57 -6.40 -1.23
C PHE A 161 -5.09 -5.25 -0.37
N THR A 162 -6.15 -5.50 0.39
CA THR A 162 -6.75 -4.54 1.31
C THR A 162 -6.83 -5.12 2.71
N ILE A 163 -6.41 -4.37 3.72
CA ILE A 163 -6.59 -4.71 5.14
C ILE A 163 -7.56 -3.71 5.77
N THR A 164 -8.52 -4.21 6.53
CA THR A 164 -9.45 -3.37 7.30
C THR A 164 -8.89 -3.05 8.67
N ALA A 165 -9.35 -1.96 9.30
CA ALA A 165 -9.01 -1.66 10.71
C ALA A 165 -9.29 -2.83 11.65
N ARG A 166 -10.40 -3.56 11.44
CA ARG A 166 -10.76 -4.72 12.27
C ARG A 166 -9.68 -5.79 12.17
N THR A 167 -9.34 -6.21 10.95
CA THR A 167 -8.28 -7.20 10.70
C THR A 167 -6.95 -6.73 11.29
N ALA A 168 -6.62 -5.44 11.09
CA ALA A 168 -5.39 -4.85 11.60
C ALA A 168 -5.25 -4.96 13.13
N THR A 169 -6.35 -4.93 13.87
CA THR A 169 -6.35 -5.09 15.34
C THR A 169 -6.45 -6.52 15.85
N GLN A 170 -6.81 -7.48 14.98
CA GLN A 170 -7.03 -8.88 15.38
C GLN A 170 -5.83 -9.77 15.14
N VAL A 171 -4.98 -9.42 14.18
CA VAL A 171 -3.78 -10.17 13.79
C VAL A 171 -2.56 -9.60 14.50
N ASP A 172 -1.70 -10.47 15.03
CA ASP A 172 -0.38 -10.10 15.56
C ASP A 172 0.60 -9.99 14.38
N TRP A 173 0.58 -8.85 13.67
CA TRP A 173 1.32 -8.64 12.42
C TRP A 173 2.83 -8.82 12.54
N TYR A 174 3.40 -8.64 13.73
CA TYR A 174 4.81 -8.89 13.96
C TYR A 174 5.18 -10.38 13.85
N LYS A 175 4.20 -11.27 14.05
CA LYS A 175 4.38 -12.73 13.95
C LYS A 175 3.59 -13.35 12.80
N ALA A 176 2.79 -12.57 12.10
CA ALA A 176 1.94 -13.05 11.04
C ALA A 176 2.79 -13.54 9.87
N SER A 177 2.41 -14.70 9.34
CA SER A 177 2.97 -15.20 8.08
C SER A 177 2.29 -14.56 6.88
N PHE A 178 2.89 -14.70 5.70
CA PHE A 178 2.24 -14.28 4.47
C PHE A 178 0.96 -15.08 4.18
N ASP A 179 0.92 -16.38 4.52
CA ASP A 179 -0.28 -17.21 4.37
C ASP A 179 -1.45 -16.67 5.22
N GLU A 180 -1.17 -16.27 6.46
CA GLU A 180 -2.17 -15.64 7.34
C GLU A 180 -2.64 -14.30 6.76
N LEU A 181 -1.72 -13.48 6.24
CA LEU A 181 -2.06 -12.24 5.55
C LEU A 181 -2.99 -12.52 4.37
N HIS A 182 -2.67 -13.51 3.54
CA HIS A 182 -3.46 -13.88 2.37
C HIS A 182 -4.88 -14.34 2.74
N GLU A 183 -5.03 -15.09 3.83
CA GLU A 183 -6.34 -15.54 4.33
C GLU A 183 -7.23 -14.38 4.80
N VAL A 184 -6.64 -13.39 5.49
CA VAL A 184 -7.41 -12.29 6.10
C VAL A 184 -7.56 -11.07 5.20
N ALA A 185 -6.80 -11.00 4.12
CA ALA A 185 -6.78 -9.87 3.21
C ALA A 185 -8.00 -9.85 2.27
N GLY A 186 -8.56 -8.66 2.08
CA GLY A 186 -9.62 -8.43 1.12
C GLY A 186 -9.06 -8.14 -0.28
N GLY A 187 -9.65 -8.77 -1.31
CA GLY A 187 -9.35 -8.46 -2.71
C GLY A 187 -7.90 -8.73 -3.09
N PHE A 188 -7.30 -9.79 -2.53
CA PHE A 188 -5.95 -10.20 -2.85
C PHE A 188 -5.82 -10.51 -4.34
N TRP A 189 -4.75 -10.01 -4.96
CA TRP A 189 -4.41 -10.24 -6.36
C TRP A 189 -2.89 -10.27 -6.52
N GLU A 190 -2.40 -11.17 -7.37
CA GLU A 190 -0.98 -11.33 -7.70
C GLU A 190 -0.81 -11.52 -9.21
N ASP A 191 0.27 -10.97 -9.78
CA ASP A 191 0.63 -11.17 -11.18
C ASP A 191 1.30 -12.54 -11.38
N ALA A 192 0.76 -13.35 -12.29
CA ALA A 192 1.30 -14.66 -12.62
C ALA A 192 2.77 -14.64 -13.11
N ALA A 193 3.26 -13.52 -13.64
CA ALA A 193 4.66 -13.34 -14.03
C ALA A 193 5.62 -13.29 -12.83
N PHE A 194 5.08 -13.14 -11.62
CA PHE A 194 5.79 -13.14 -10.35
C PHE A 194 5.52 -14.44 -9.56
N ALA A 195 4.41 -15.12 -9.86
CA ALA A 195 3.96 -16.34 -9.17
C ALA A 195 4.73 -17.64 -9.49
N GLY A 196 5.61 -17.64 -10.49
CA GLY A 196 6.22 -18.86 -11.03
C GLY A 196 7.03 -19.66 -9.98
N PRO A 197 6.96 -21.00 -9.98
CA PRO A 197 7.78 -21.80 -9.06
C PRO A 197 9.26 -21.55 -9.36
N ALA A 198 10.09 -21.56 -8.32
CA ALA A 198 11.52 -21.78 -8.47
C ALA A 198 11.69 -23.08 -9.24
N GLN A 199 11.91 -23.00 -10.56
CA GLN A 199 12.35 -24.15 -11.34
C GLN A 199 13.57 -24.72 -10.60
N PRO A 200 13.65 -26.04 -10.36
CA PRO A 200 14.86 -26.64 -9.81
C PRO A 200 16.06 -26.13 -10.59
N GLU A 201 17.19 -25.91 -9.90
CA GLU A 201 18.47 -25.53 -10.50
C GLU A 201 18.67 -26.17 -11.88
N GLU A 202 19.18 -25.37 -12.83
CA GLU A 202 19.73 -25.90 -14.07
C GLU A 202 20.56 -27.14 -13.76
N PRO A 203 20.42 -28.25 -14.52
CA PRO A 203 21.26 -29.41 -14.31
C PRO A 203 22.72 -28.96 -14.41
N GLY A 204 23.49 -29.19 -13.33
CA GLY A 204 24.93 -28.96 -13.32
C GLY A 204 25.61 -29.59 -14.55
N PRO A 205 26.80 -29.11 -14.92
CA PRO A 205 27.43 -29.43 -16.19
C PRO A 205 27.41 -30.94 -16.40
N ALA A 206 26.83 -31.34 -17.54
CA ALA A 206 26.66 -32.71 -17.97
C ALA A 206 27.83 -33.57 -17.49
N ALA A 207 27.52 -34.60 -16.70
CA ALA A 207 28.42 -35.70 -16.46
C ALA A 207 28.85 -36.22 -17.85
N TYR A 208 30.03 -35.80 -18.29
CA TYR A 208 30.69 -36.32 -19.47
C TYR A 208 30.72 -37.83 -19.29
N GLY A 209 30.01 -38.51 -20.18
CA GLY A 209 29.83 -39.95 -20.10
C GLY A 209 31.18 -40.64 -20.05
N ARG A 210 31.43 -41.38 -18.97
CA ARG A 210 32.20 -42.62 -19.09
C ARG A 210 31.32 -43.59 -19.85
N ARG A 211 31.61 -43.77 -21.14
CA ARG A 211 31.36 -45.04 -21.80
C ARG A 211 32.65 -45.84 -21.78
N TYR A 212 32.45 -47.12 -21.50
CA TYR A 212 33.38 -48.25 -21.40
C TYR A 212 34.58 -48.20 -22.33
#